data_AF-A0A9P5Y9U8-F1
#
_entry.id   AF-A0A9P5Y9U8-F1
#
_cell.length_a   1.000
_cell.length_b   1.000
_cell.length_c   1.000
_cell.angle_alpha   90.00
_cell.angle_beta   90.00
_cell.angle_gamma   90.00
#
_symmetry.space_group_name_H-M   'P 1'
#
loop_
_entity.id
_entity.type
_entity.pdbx_description
1 polymer ?
#
loop_
_entity_poly.entity_id
_entity_poly.type
_entity_poly.pdbx_seq_one_letter_code
_entity_poly.pdbx_strand_id
1 'polypeptide(L)'
;MHNISSVEHPPTTAGPMKEYEDDATKDVVSVWSWVTASLLLLLAFCLTLFPRLLLFISETANSYERRSTLTSLESFLALHFGIWLAAISCTLILNIPSSSTTPFTSKSKALLDHPLLRPLTVASIVSAFLSYNTDDVGPLASVVCVGSTTIGLWGLWTIIFGNTSHFSKTTGADKHTSSFIFRNKQAASIQKKQWTKEQERQKNI
;
A
#
# COMPACT_ATOMS: atom_id res chain seq x y z
N MET A 1 -62.76 31.32 11.22
CA MET A 1 -61.98 30.22 11.84
C MET A 1 -61.37 29.38 10.73
N HIS A 2 -60.09 29.58 10.39
CA HIS A 2 -59.08 28.52 10.51
C HIS A 2 -57.73 29.06 10.01
N ASN A 3 -56.82 29.11 10.96
CA ASN A 3 -55.40 29.39 10.85
C ASN A 3 -54.74 28.22 10.09
N ILE A 4 -53.94 28.50 9.05
CA ILE A 4 -53.08 27.50 8.44
C ILE A 4 -51.64 27.94 8.67
N SER A 5 -51.03 27.23 9.61
CA SER A 5 -49.64 27.31 10.04
C SER A 5 -48.70 27.28 8.85
N SER A 6 -47.85 28.31 8.77
CA SER A 6 -46.64 28.31 7.96
C SER A 6 -45.75 27.15 8.44
N VAL A 7 -45.50 26.17 7.57
CA VAL A 7 -44.53 25.09 7.82
C VAL A 7 -43.16 25.66 7.49
N GLU A 8 -42.42 26.01 8.53
CA GLU A 8 -41.03 26.42 8.44
C GLU A 8 -40.17 25.22 8.04
N HIS A 9 -39.64 25.24 6.81
CA HIS A 9 -38.65 24.26 6.38
C HIS A 9 -37.31 24.52 7.09
N PRO A 10 -36.70 23.53 7.76
CA PRO A 10 -35.39 23.70 8.36
C PRO A 10 -34.32 23.89 7.26
N PRO A 11 -33.35 24.80 7.45
CA PRO A 11 -32.25 24.95 6.50
C PRO A 11 -31.42 23.67 6.45
N THR A 12 -31.26 23.13 5.25
CA THR A 12 -30.36 22.00 4.96
C THR A 12 -28.91 22.49 5.10
N THR A 13 -28.39 22.46 6.33
CA THR A 13 -26.98 22.71 6.67
C THR A 13 -26.15 21.46 6.39
N ALA A 14 -25.98 21.12 5.11
CA ALA A 14 -25.15 19.98 4.67
C ALA A 14 -23.66 20.35 4.44
N GLY A 15 -23.19 21.49 4.97
CA GLY A 15 -21.93 22.13 4.56
C GLY A 15 -20.68 21.82 5.41
N PRO A 16 -20.71 21.87 6.76
CA PRO A 16 -19.48 21.74 7.55
C PRO A 16 -19.36 20.46 8.41
N MET A 17 -20.47 19.75 8.67
CA MET A 17 -20.42 18.60 9.60
C MET A 17 -19.78 17.35 8.99
N LYS A 18 -19.93 17.12 7.68
CA LYS A 18 -19.33 15.96 7.01
C LYS A 18 -17.81 16.04 6.88
N GLU A 19 -17.27 17.25 6.75
CA GLU A 19 -15.83 17.48 6.61
C GLU A 19 -15.11 17.23 7.93
N TYR A 20 -15.71 17.66 9.06
CA TYR A 20 -15.19 17.39 10.40
C TYR A 20 -15.19 15.90 10.76
N GLU A 21 -16.23 15.15 10.38
CA GLU A 21 -16.34 13.72 10.65
C GLU A 21 -15.35 12.88 9.81
N ASP A 22 -15.08 13.30 8.57
CA ASP A 22 -14.11 12.66 7.67
C ASP A 22 -12.68 12.85 8.17
N ASP A 23 -12.31 14.05 8.63
CA ASP A 23 -10.97 14.33 9.15
C ASP A 23 -10.70 13.63 10.48
N ALA A 24 -11.67 13.61 11.40
CA ALA A 24 -11.55 12.85 12.64
C ALA A 24 -11.38 11.34 12.39
N THR A 25 -12.09 10.79 11.38
CA THR A 25 -11.98 9.38 11.01
C THR A 25 -10.60 9.06 10.41
N LYS A 26 -10.06 9.93 9.54
CA LYS A 26 -8.72 9.77 8.96
C LYS A 26 -7.63 9.80 10.03
N ASP A 27 -7.74 10.70 11.00
CA ASP A 27 -6.77 10.83 12.08
C ASP A 27 -6.74 9.57 12.96
N VAL A 28 -7.91 9.04 13.32
CA VAL A 28 -8.03 7.79 14.08
C VAL A 28 -7.43 6.62 13.29
N VAL A 29 -7.80 6.47 12.01
CA VAL A 29 -7.27 5.40 11.14
C VAL A 29 -5.74 5.51 10.98
N SER A 30 -5.21 6.73 10.86
CA SER A 30 -3.77 6.99 10.76
C SER A 30 -3.04 6.56 12.03
N VAL A 31 -3.53 6.94 13.21
CA VAL A 31 -2.94 6.56 14.50
C VAL A 31 -2.93 5.04 14.67
N TRP A 32 -4.06 4.37 14.43
CA TRP A 32 -4.13 2.90 14.50
C TRP A 32 -3.18 2.23 13.50
N SER A 33 -3.07 2.77 12.28
CA SER A 33 -2.15 2.25 11.26
C SER A 33 -0.69 2.37 11.70
N TRP A 34 -0.29 3.50 12.31
CA TRP A 34 1.05 3.71 12.86
C TRP A 34 1.37 2.77 14.02
N VAL A 35 0.41 2.58 14.94
CA VAL A 35 0.56 1.66 16.08
C VAL A 35 0.75 0.24 15.58
N THR A 36 -0.11 -0.23 14.68
CA THR A 36 0.00 -1.58 14.10
C THR A 36 1.27 -1.74 13.29
N ALA A 37 1.65 -0.77 12.46
CA ALA A 37 2.90 -0.81 11.69
C ALA A 37 4.12 -0.91 12.60
N SER A 38 4.17 -0.11 13.67
CA SER A 38 5.27 -0.11 14.64
C SER A 38 5.36 -1.43 15.38
N LEU A 39 4.23 -2.00 15.81
CA LEU A 39 4.19 -3.30 16.46
C LEU A 39 4.69 -4.43 15.54
N LEU A 40 4.22 -4.44 14.28
CA LEU A 40 4.63 -5.43 13.29
C LEU A 40 6.12 -5.29 12.92
N LEU A 41 6.63 -4.06 12.87
CA LEU A 41 8.05 -3.79 12.61
C LEU A 41 8.91 -4.28 13.77
N LEU A 42 8.50 -4.00 15.01
CA LEU A 42 9.18 -4.48 16.20
C LEU A 42 9.21 -6.02 16.21
N LEU A 43 8.08 -6.66 15.90
CA LEU A 43 8.00 -8.12 15.80
C LEU A 43 8.91 -8.66 14.69
N ALA A 44 8.89 -8.06 13.50
CA ALA A 44 9.77 -8.44 12.40
C ALA A 44 11.24 -8.34 12.77
N PHE A 45 11.65 -7.25 13.43
CA PHE A 45 13.00 -7.04 13.92
C PHE A 45 13.41 -8.10 14.95
N CYS A 46 12.50 -8.39 15.89
CA CYS A 46 12.64 -9.42 16.91
C CYS A 46 12.96 -10.79 16.30
N LEU A 47 12.14 -11.24 15.34
CA LEU A 47 12.30 -12.55 14.71
C LEU A 47 13.52 -12.63 13.76
N THR A 48 13.85 -11.53 13.08
CA THR A 48 14.95 -11.53 12.10
C THR A 48 16.32 -11.51 12.78
N LEU A 49 16.48 -10.75 13.87
CA LEU A 49 17.75 -10.65 14.59
C LEU A 49 17.91 -11.68 15.70
N PHE A 50 16.81 -12.04 16.35
CA PHE A 50 16.79 -12.97 17.48
C PHE A 50 15.77 -14.09 17.21
N PRO A 51 16.01 -14.99 16.23
CA PRO A 51 15.14 -16.14 16.01
C PRO A 51 14.99 -17.00 17.27
N ARG A 52 15.99 -16.93 18.18
CA ARG A 52 15.96 -17.54 19.51
C ARG A 52 14.79 -17.11 20.41
N LEU A 53 14.14 -15.98 20.14
CA LEU A 53 12.95 -15.58 20.88
C LEU A 53 11.76 -16.51 20.63
N LEU A 54 11.72 -17.25 19.52
CA LEU A 54 10.73 -18.30 19.32
C LEU A 54 10.85 -19.41 20.39
N LEU A 55 12.07 -19.74 20.83
CA LEU A 55 12.24 -20.70 21.92
C LEU A 55 11.69 -20.15 23.22
N PHE A 56 11.95 -18.88 23.53
CA PHE A 56 11.41 -18.24 24.74
C PHE A 56 9.88 -18.14 24.74
N ILE A 57 9.25 -17.94 23.57
CA ILE A 57 7.79 -17.90 23.43
C ILE A 57 7.19 -19.31 23.48
N SER A 58 7.84 -20.29 22.84
CA SER A 58 7.37 -21.67 22.79
C SER A 58 7.66 -22.45 24.07
N GLU A 59 8.59 -21.99 24.90
CA GLU A 59 8.90 -22.58 26.20
C GLU A 59 7.73 -22.31 27.16
N THR A 60 6.79 -23.25 27.18
CA THR A 60 5.76 -23.30 28.20
C THR A 60 6.40 -23.76 29.52
N ALA A 61 6.03 -23.10 30.62
CA ALA A 61 6.64 -23.24 31.95
C ALA A 61 6.64 -24.66 32.55
N ASN A 62 6.05 -25.64 31.85
CA ASN A 62 5.88 -27.02 32.29
C ASN A 62 6.77 -28.04 31.54
N SER A 63 7.71 -27.56 30.71
CA SER A 63 8.57 -28.40 29.89
C SER A 63 9.85 -28.76 30.66
N TYR A 64 10.03 -30.03 31.02
CA TYR A 64 11.24 -30.51 31.73
C TYR A 64 12.50 -30.58 30.82
N GLU A 65 12.33 -30.55 29.50
CA GLU A 65 13.44 -30.49 28.55
C GLU A 65 13.61 -29.07 27.98
N ARG A 66 14.57 -28.34 28.54
CA ARG A 66 14.91 -26.98 28.09
C ARG A 66 15.66 -27.06 26.75
N ARG A 67 14.94 -26.90 25.64
CA ARG A 67 15.52 -26.92 24.30
C ARG A 67 16.35 -25.66 24.09
N SER A 68 17.68 -25.81 24.10
CA SER A 68 18.64 -24.68 24.01
C SER A 68 19.11 -24.38 22.58
N THR A 69 18.74 -25.22 21.61
CA THR A 69 19.14 -25.09 20.20
C THR A 69 17.91 -25.07 19.30
N LEU A 70 17.90 -24.13 18.35
CA LEU A 70 16.88 -24.08 17.30
C LEU A 70 17.18 -25.15 16.27
N THR A 71 16.13 -25.76 15.75
CA THR A 71 16.23 -26.54 14.52
C THR A 71 16.48 -25.59 13.34
N SER A 72 17.22 -26.06 12.32
CA SER A 72 17.45 -25.28 11.09
C SER A 72 16.12 -24.87 10.42
N LEU A 73 15.07 -25.69 10.57
CA LEU A 73 13.72 -25.40 10.09
C LEU A 73 13.07 -24.22 10.82
N GLU A 74 13.09 -24.21 12.15
CA GLU A 74 12.51 -23.11 12.95
C GLU A 74 13.22 -21.79 12.63
N SER A 75 14.55 -21.80 12.54
CA SER A 75 15.33 -20.61 12.19
C SER A 75 14.99 -20.11 10.79
N PHE A 76 14.85 -21.01 9.81
CA PHE A 76 14.47 -20.68 8.44
C PHE A 76 13.07 -20.05 8.39
N LEU A 77 12.08 -20.68 9.04
CA LEU A 77 10.71 -20.19 9.04
C LEU A 77 10.59 -18.84 9.77
N ALA A 78 11.29 -18.66 10.89
CA ALA A 78 11.33 -17.41 11.65
C ALA A 78 11.80 -16.23 10.79
N LEU A 79 12.86 -16.47 10.02
CA LEU A 79 13.48 -15.46 9.17
C LEU A 79 12.54 -15.08 8.03
N HIS A 80 11.99 -16.05 7.30
CA HIS A 80 11.03 -15.77 6.23
C HIS A 80 9.79 -15.05 6.78
N PHE A 81 9.25 -15.50 7.91
CA PHE A 81 8.11 -14.85 8.56
C PHE A 81 8.41 -13.39 8.96
N GLY A 82 9.61 -13.12 9.49
CA GLY A 82 10.10 -11.78 9.78
C GLY A 82 10.13 -10.88 8.54
N ILE A 83 10.65 -11.37 7.41
CA ILE A 83 10.67 -10.65 6.12
C ILE A 83 9.25 -10.30 5.66
N TRP A 84 8.30 -11.24 5.75
CA TRP A 84 6.91 -11.00 5.39
C TRP A 84 6.22 -9.98 6.31
N LEU A 85 6.45 -10.05 7.62
CA LEU A 85 5.94 -9.05 8.57
C LEU A 85 6.50 -7.66 8.30
N ALA A 86 7.79 -7.53 7.96
CA ALA A 86 8.39 -6.26 7.57
C ALA A 86 7.74 -5.70 6.29
N ALA A 87 7.43 -6.56 5.32
CA ALA A 87 6.74 -6.17 4.09
C ALA A 87 5.32 -5.64 4.37
N ILE A 88 4.59 -6.28 5.28
CA ILE A 88 3.26 -5.86 5.71
C ILE A 88 3.35 -4.52 6.46
N SER A 89 4.30 -4.37 7.38
CA SER A 89 4.53 -3.10 8.09
C SER A 89 4.85 -1.95 7.11
N CYS A 90 5.75 -2.17 6.16
CA CYS A 90 6.08 -1.21 5.11
C CYS A 90 4.85 -0.85 4.26
N THR A 91 4.04 -1.84 3.90
CA THR A 91 2.77 -1.61 3.22
C THR A 91 1.84 -0.71 4.03
N LEU A 92 1.68 -0.97 5.33
CA LEU A 92 0.81 -0.16 6.18
C LEU A 92 1.25 1.29 6.17
N ILE A 93 2.56 1.55 6.33
CA ILE A 93 3.14 2.90 6.27
C ILE A 93 2.86 3.57 4.92
N LEU A 94 3.00 2.83 3.82
CA LEU A 94 2.71 3.35 2.47
C LEU A 94 1.21 3.53 2.20
N ASN A 95 0.34 2.84 2.95
CA ASN A 95 -1.11 2.96 2.85
C ASN A 95 -1.66 4.16 3.64
N ILE A 96 -0.91 4.68 4.62
CA ILE A 96 -1.35 5.83 5.42
C ILE A 96 -1.63 7.00 4.48
N PRO A 97 -2.88 7.50 4.41
CA PRO A 97 -3.21 8.65 3.59
C PRO A 97 -2.44 9.85 4.14
N SER A 98 -1.32 10.19 3.50
CA SER A 98 -0.56 11.37 3.84
C SER A 98 -1.44 12.59 3.54
N SER A 99 -1.74 13.38 4.57
CA SER A 99 -2.54 14.60 4.54
C SER A 99 -1.95 15.73 3.67
N SER A 100 -0.92 15.46 2.86
CA SER A 100 -0.41 16.36 1.84
C SER A 100 -1.32 16.31 0.60
N THR A 101 -2.42 17.06 0.67
CA THR A 101 -3.27 17.43 -0.45
C THR A 101 -2.43 18.05 -1.57
N THR A 102 -2.05 17.25 -2.56
CA THR A 102 -1.80 17.75 -3.92
C THR A 102 -2.96 17.27 -4.78
N PRO A 103 -3.95 18.13 -5.09
CA PRO A 103 -5.20 17.69 -5.70
C PRO A 103 -5.07 17.28 -7.17
N PHE A 104 -3.85 17.28 -7.73
CA PHE A 104 -3.60 17.09 -9.15
C PHE A 104 -2.49 16.10 -9.46
N THR A 105 -2.59 14.89 -8.92
CA THR A 105 -1.96 13.73 -9.56
C THR A 105 -2.83 12.50 -9.36
N SER A 106 -3.60 12.20 -10.41
CA SER A 106 -3.84 10.84 -10.90
C SER A 106 -4.76 9.91 -10.09
N LYS A 107 -6.08 10.02 -10.34
CA LYS A 107 -6.99 8.86 -10.27
C LYS A 107 -6.46 7.64 -11.09
N SER A 108 -5.58 7.88 -12.07
CA SER A 108 -4.90 6.81 -12.83
C SER A 108 -3.67 6.18 -12.14
N LYS A 109 -3.01 6.84 -11.17
CA LYS A 109 -1.97 6.15 -10.35
C LYS A 109 -2.60 5.44 -9.16
N ALA A 110 -3.74 5.90 -8.67
CA ALA A 110 -4.43 5.29 -7.52
C ALA A 110 -4.81 3.81 -7.73
N LEU A 111 -4.94 3.36 -9.00
CA LEU A 111 -5.27 1.98 -9.35
C LEU A 111 -4.03 1.09 -9.59
N LEU A 112 -2.83 1.66 -9.65
CA LEU A 112 -1.60 0.94 -10.00
C LEU A 112 -0.45 1.15 -9.00
N ASP A 113 -0.55 2.16 -8.13
CA ASP A 113 0.31 2.33 -6.96
C ASP A 113 -0.37 1.68 -5.74
N HIS A 114 -0.80 0.42 -5.90
CA HIS A 114 -1.25 -0.38 -4.77
C HIS A 114 -0.08 -0.44 -3.77
N PRO A 115 -0.21 0.13 -2.56
CA PRO A 115 0.91 0.26 -1.61
C PRO A 115 1.44 -1.09 -1.14
N LEU A 116 0.68 -2.17 -1.39
CA LEU A 116 1.04 -3.57 -1.20
C LEU A 116 2.05 -4.10 -2.23
N LEU A 117 1.97 -3.63 -3.48
CA LEU A 117 2.66 -4.28 -4.60
C LEU A 117 4.18 -4.14 -4.48
N ARG A 118 4.68 -2.95 -4.14
CA ARG A 118 6.13 -2.70 -4.03
C ARG A 118 6.78 -3.45 -2.86
N PRO A 119 6.29 -3.33 -1.61
CA PRO A 119 6.90 -4.03 -0.47
C PRO A 119 6.83 -5.55 -0.63
N LEU A 120 5.71 -6.07 -1.15
CA LEU A 120 5.52 -7.51 -1.34
C LEU A 120 6.42 -8.06 -2.45
N THR A 121 6.64 -7.31 -3.52
CA THR A 121 7.59 -7.70 -4.59
C THR A 121 9.02 -7.72 -4.07
N VAL A 122 9.45 -6.70 -3.30
CA VAL A 122 10.79 -6.66 -2.72
C VAL A 122 10.99 -7.80 -1.72
N ALA A 123 10.02 -8.02 -0.83
CA ALA A 123 10.08 -9.07 0.18
C ALA A 123 10.11 -10.47 -0.45
N SER A 124 9.34 -10.71 -1.51
CA SER A 124 9.36 -11.99 -2.24
C SER A 124 10.68 -12.23 -2.97
N ILE A 125 11.31 -11.22 -3.56
CA ILE A 125 12.64 -11.35 -4.16
C ILE A 125 13.71 -11.67 -3.11
N VAL A 126 13.71 -10.95 -1.98
CA VAL A 126 14.64 -11.19 -0.87
C VAL A 126 14.44 -12.60 -0.29
N SER A 127 13.18 -13.00 -0.09
CA SER A 127 12.81 -14.35 0.36
C SER A 127 13.27 -15.43 -0.62
N ALA A 128 13.09 -15.23 -1.93
CA ALA A 128 13.57 -16.17 -2.94
C ALA A 128 15.10 -16.31 -2.91
N PHE A 129 15.83 -15.18 -2.85
CA PHE A 129 17.28 -15.19 -2.80
C PHE A 129 17.81 -15.91 -1.56
N LEU A 130 17.23 -15.64 -0.39
CA LEU A 130 17.68 -16.26 0.84
C LEU A 130 17.36 -17.75 0.91
N SER A 131 16.18 -18.14 0.40
CA SER A 131 15.76 -19.53 0.30
C SER A 131 16.64 -20.33 -0.67
N TYR A 132 17.14 -19.69 -1.74
CA TYR A 132 18.07 -20.31 -2.67
C TYR A 132 19.46 -20.54 -2.05
N ASN A 133 19.89 -19.68 -1.12
CA ASN A 133 21.18 -19.81 -0.44
C ASN A 133 21.15 -20.76 0.78
N THR A 134 19.99 -21.34 1.11
CA THR A 134 19.84 -22.22 2.28
C THR A 134 19.67 -23.68 1.85
N ASP A 135 20.72 -24.48 1.99
CA ASP A 135 20.70 -25.91 1.65
C ASP A 135 20.23 -26.81 2.81
N ASP A 136 20.14 -26.27 4.02
CA ASP A 136 20.04 -27.04 5.27
C ASP A 136 18.62 -27.53 5.63
N VAL A 137 17.58 -27.07 4.90
CA VAL A 137 16.16 -27.38 5.19
C VAL A 137 15.47 -28.24 4.13
N GLY A 138 16.24 -28.80 3.19
CA GLY A 138 15.75 -29.78 2.21
C GLY A 138 14.65 -29.23 1.27
N PRO A 139 13.61 -30.02 0.93
CA PRO A 139 12.59 -29.62 -0.04
C PRO A 139 11.82 -28.35 0.31
N LEU A 140 11.73 -27.97 1.59
CA LEU A 140 11.02 -26.77 2.02
C LEU A 140 11.67 -25.49 1.47
N ALA A 141 13.01 -25.43 1.41
CA ALA A 141 13.70 -24.31 0.76
C ALA A 141 13.33 -24.22 -0.72
N SER A 142 13.20 -25.35 -1.41
CA SER A 142 12.81 -25.32 -2.83
C SER A 142 11.39 -24.77 -3.03
N VAL A 143 10.43 -25.14 -2.17
CA VAL A 143 9.03 -24.66 -2.25
C VAL A 143 8.96 -23.16 -1.95
N VAL A 144 9.63 -22.68 -0.90
CA VAL A 144 9.66 -21.25 -0.56
C VAL A 144 10.36 -20.44 -1.64
N CYS A 145 11.44 -20.97 -2.22
CA CYS A 145 12.15 -20.35 -3.34
C CYS A 145 11.23 -20.22 -4.57
N VAL A 146 10.61 -21.32 -5.03
CA VAL A 146 9.74 -21.32 -6.20
C VAL A 146 8.52 -20.42 -5.99
N GLY A 147 7.86 -20.52 -4.83
CA GLY A 147 6.71 -19.69 -4.48
C GLY A 147 7.07 -18.20 -4.46
N SER A 148 8.13 -17.83 -3.74
CA SER A 148 8.58 -16.44 -3.64
C SER A 148 9.08 -15.89 -4.97
N THR A 149 9.77 -16.71 -5.78
CA THR A 149 10.24 -16.33 -7.12
C THR A 149 9.06 -16.06 -8.06
N THR A 150 8.04 -16.92 -8.05
CA THR A 150 6.84 -16.75 -8.90
C THR A 150 6.12 -15.46 -8.56
N ILE A 151 5.90 -15.20 -7.27
CA ILE A 151 5.25 -13.96 -6.79
C ILE A 151 6.12 -12.74 -7.10
N GLY A 152 7.43 -12.84 -6.91
CA GLY A 152 8.38 -11.76 -7.17
C GLY A 152 8.49 -11.41 -8.65
N LEU A 153 8.58 -12.39 -9.55
CA LEU A 153 8.57 -12.15 -11.01
C LEU A 153 7.23 -11.58 -11.46
N TRP A 154 6.11 -12.09 -10.96
CA TRP A 154 4.79 -11.53 -11.27
C TRP A 154 4.64 -10.09 -10.78
N GLY A 155 5.05 -9.81 -9.54
CA GLY A 155 5.08 -8.48 -8.97
C GLY A 155 5.98 -7.53 -9.77
N LEU A 156 7.19 -7.96 -10.11
CA LEU A 156 8.11 -7.17 -10.93
C LEU A 156 7.56 -6.90 -12.33
N TRP A 157 6.95 -7.91 -12.96
CA TRP A 157 6.25 -7.76 -14.23
C TRP A 157 5.15 -6.70 -14.16
N THR A 158 4.29 -6.77 -13.14
CA THR A 158 3.21 -5.79 -12.95
C THR A 158 3.73 -4.39 -12.65
N ILE A 159 4.86 -4.22 -11.96
CA ILE A 159 5.50 -2.91 -11.72
C ILE A 159 6.05 -2.34 -13.04
N ILE A 160 6.78 -3.14 -13.82
CA ILE A 160 7.42 -2.69 -15.06
C ILE A 160 6.38 -2.38 -16.13
N PHE A 161 5.41 -3.27 -16.33
CA PHE A 161 4.47 -3.20 -17.44
C PHE A 161 3.12 -2.59 -17.07
N GLY A 162 2.76 -2.56 -15.77
CA GLY A 162 1.50 -1.98 -15.31
C GLY A 162 1.41 -0.48 -15.51
N ASN A 163 2.53 0.24 -15.58
CA ASN A 163 2.56 1.69 -15.82
C ASN A 163 2.47 2.08 -17.32
N THR A 164 1.99 1.20 -18.19
CA THR A 164 1.78 1.48 -19.62
C THR A 164 0.53 2.37 -19.88
N SER A 165 0.01 3.08 -18.88
CA SER A 165 -1.01 4.11 -19.14
C SER A 165 -0.36 5.34 -19.77
N HIS A 166 -0.39 5.35 -21.10
CA HIS A 166 0.25 6.31 -22.00
C HIS A 166 -0.48 7.66 -22.02
N PHE A 167 -0.72 8.28 -20.86
CA PHE A 167 -1.26 9.63 -20.77
C PHE A 167 -0.13 10.66 -20.92
N SER A 168 -0.29 11.60 -21.85
CA SER A 168 0.72 12.63 -22.10
C SER A 168 0.88 13.55 -20.90
N LYS A 169 2.07 13.57 -20.28
CA LYS A 169 2.45 14.49 -19.19
C LYS A 169 2.32 15.97 -19.56
N THR A 170 2.22 16.29 -20.85
CA THR A 170 2.17 17.66 -21.39
C THR A 170 0.78 18.05 -21.88
N THR A 171 -0.26 17.20 -21.75
CA THR A 171 -1.64 17.60 -22.13
C THR A 171 -2.75 16.87 -21.38
N GLY A 172 -2.46 15.81 -20.62
CA GLY A 172 -3.48 15.01 -19.91
C GLY A 172 -4.38 14.17 -20.84
N ALA A 173 -4.24 14.30 -22.16
CA ALA A 173 -4.99 13.54 -23.14
C ALA A 173 -4.44 12.10 -23.29
N ASP A 174 -5.36 11.15 -23.52
CA ASP A 174 -5.03 9.78 -23.94
C ASP A 174 -4.32 9.81 -25.30
N LYS A 175 -3.09 9.31 -25.35
CA LYS A 175 -2.27 9.36 -26.57
C LYS A 175 -2.84 8.48 -27.69
N HIS A 176 -3.67 7.48 -27.40
CA HIS A 176 -4.36 6.68 -28.42
C HIS A 176 -5.42 7.48 -29.19
N THR A 177 -6.04 8.49 -28.57
CA THR A 177 -6.95 9.41 -29.27
C THR A 177 -6.23 10.46 -30.12
N SER A 178 -4.93 10.66 -29.91
CA SER A 178 -4.12 11.64 -30.64
C SER A 178 -3.49 11.12 -31.94
N SER A 179 -3.52 9.80 -32.17
CA SER A 179 -2.98 9.15 -33.37
C SER A 179 -4.01 8.95 -34.50
N PHE A 180 -5.30 9.19 -34.24
CA PHE A 180 -6.30 9.10 -35.30
C PHE A 180 -6.21 10.31 -36.22
N ILE A 181 -6.26 10.04 -37.53
CA ILE A 181 -6.11 10.99 -38.64
C ILE A 181 -7.10 12.17 -38.55
N PHE A 182 -8.16 12.04 -37.75
CA PHE A 182 -9.08 13.12 -37.38
C PHE A 182 -8.73 13.69 -36.00
N ARG A 183 -7.58 14.37 -35.92
CA ARG A 183 -7.18 15.14 -34.74
C ARG A 183 -8.21 16.25 -34.48
N ASN A 184 -9.17 16.00 -33.58
CA ASN A 184 -10.13 17.02 -33.17
C ASN A 184 -9.43 18.08 -32.31
N LYS A 185 -8.90 19.12 -32.96
CA LYS A 185 -8.16 20.24 -32.35
C LYS A 185 -8.97 20.93 -31.24
N GLN A 186 -10.31 20.88 -31.31
CA GLN A 186 -11.20 21.48 -30.32
C GLN A 186 -11.11 20.73 -28.98
N ALA A 187 -11.18 19.39 -28.97
CA ALA A 187 -11.14 18.59 -27.74
C ALA A 187 -9.82 18.74 -26.98
N ALA A 188 -8.69 18.72 -27.68
CA ALA A 188 -7.37 18.94 -27.08
C ALA A 188 -7.21 20.37 -26.53
N SER A 189 -7.81 21.37 -27.19
CA SER A 189 -7.79 22.77 -26.73
C SER A 189 -8.66 23.01 -25.49
N ILE A 190 -9.79 22.30 -25.37
CA ILE A 190 -10.69 22.36 -24.21
C ILE A 190 -10.00 21.74 -23.00
N GLN A 191 -9.38 20.56 -23.16
CA GLN A 191 -8.60 19.92 -22.09
C GLN A 191 -7.41 20.78 -21.65
N LYS A 192 -6.69 21.39 -22.60
CA LYS A 192 -5.59 22.32 -22.28
C LYS A 192 -6.08 23.56 -21.53
N LYS A 193 -7.20 24.18 -21.95
CA LYS A 193 -7.80 25.33 -21.24
C LYS A 193 -8.26 24.96 -19.83
N GLN A 194 -8.87 23.80 -19.65
CA GLN A 194 -9.27 23.31 -18.33
C GLN A 194 -8.04 23.09 -17.44
N TRP A 195 -6.97 22.50 -17.98
CA TRP A 195 -5.74 22.31 -17.22
C TRP A 195 -5.05 23.63 -16.82
N THR A 196 -5.00 24.62 -17.71
CA THR A 196 -4.46 25.95 -17.37
C THR A 196 -5.31 26.66 -16.31
N LYS A 197 -6.65 26.60 -16.41
CA LYS A 197 -7.54 27.17 -15.39
C LYS A 197 -7.35 26.53 -14.02
N GLU A 198 -7.17 25.22 -13.96
CA GLU A 198 -6.98 24.52 -12.70
C GLU A 198 -5.59 24.78 -12.07
N GLN A 199 -4.57 25.04 -12.91
CA GLN A 199 -3.26 25.51 -12.46
C GLN A 199 -3.32 26.94 -11.89
N GLU A 200 -4.04 27.84 -12.56
CA GLU A 200 -4.24 29.21 -12.07
C GLU A 200 -5.05 29.23 -10.76
N ARG A 201 -6.07 28.39 -10.65
CA ARG A 201 -6.86 28.22 -9.42
C ARG A 201 -6.02 27.70 -8.26
N GLN A 202 -5.09 26.78 -8.49
CA GLN A 202 -4.18 26.28 -7.46
C GLN A 202 -3.12 27.30 -7.02
N LYS A 203 -2.78 28.27 -7.87
CA LYS A 203 -1.80 29.31 -7.54
C LYS A 203 -2.41 30.48 -6.74
N ASN A 204 -3.74 30.62 -6.78
CA ASN A 204 -4.48 31.71 -6.15
C ASN A 204 -5.13 31.33 -4.80
N ILE A 205 -4.83 30.13 -4.30
CA ILE A 205 -5.14 29.64 -2.95
C ILE A 205 -3.82 29.60 -2.20
#